data_AF-A0A2M6ZHY9-F1
#
_entry.id   AF-A0A2M6ZHY9-F1
#
_cell.length_a   1.000
_cell.length_b   1.000
_cell.length_c   1.000
_cell.angle_alpha   90.00
_cell.angle_beta   90.00
_cell.angle_gamma   90.00
#
_symmetry.space_group_name_H-M   'P 1'
#
loop_
_entity.id
_entity.type
_entity.pdbx_description
1 polymer ?
#
loop_
_entity_poly.entity_id
_entity_poly.type
_entity_poly.pdbx_seq_one_letter_code
_entity_poly.pdbx_strand_id
1 'polypeptide(L)'
;MPLFLVCNKDTDDYVRVQIEAYSAGSKPSGMVDEIAIRVMQEKGIDISGQSSKGFLDLPVKELDIVVTMGCKDICPFVSSKEHIEWDIPDPKGKSIEFFRGVRDKIEEKVKKVIGTVENRWPVP
;
A
#
# COMPACT_ATOMS: atom_id res chain seq x y z
N MET A 1 -10.57 4.19 -1.09
CA MET A 1 -9.80 2.93 -1.13
C MET A 1 -8.36 3.24 -1.48
N PRO A 2 -7.40 2.87 -0.63
CA PRO A 2 -5.98 3.02 -0.92
C PRO A 2 -5.50 1.87 -1.80
N LEU A 3 -4.87 2.22 -2.91
CA LEU A 3 -3.93 1.40 -3.66
C LEU A 3 -2.61 1.42 -2.88
N PHE A 4 -1.98 0.28 -2.65
CA PHE A 4 -0.62 0.19 -2.12
C PHE A 4 0.32 -0.11 -3.27
N LEU A 5 1.42 0.62 -3.32
CA LEU A 5 2.32 0.64 -4.45
C LEU A 5 3.72 0.40 -3.92
N VAL A 6 4.39 -0.63 -4.43
CA VAL A 6 5.76 -0.95 -4.03
C VAL A 6 6.69 -0.68 -5.20
N CYS A 7 7.62 0.24 -5.00
CA CYS A 7 8.74 0.50 -5.90
C CYS A 7 9.99 -0.11 -5.27
N ASN A 8 10.70 -0.95 -6.01
CA ASN A 8 12.03 -1.38 -5.62
C ASN A 8 13.04 -0.45 -6.29
N LYS A 9 13.93 0.15 -5.51
CA LYS A 9 15.01 0.96 -6.06
C LYS A 9 16.29 0.13 -6.11
N ASP A 10 16.57 -0.42 -7.29
CA ASP A 10 17.90 -0.96 -7.61
C ASP A 10 18.87 0.22 -7.66
N THR A 11 19.61 0.43 -6.58
CA THR A 11 20.78 1.31 -6.59
C THR A 11 22.01 0.43 -6.63
N ASP A 12 22.82 0.62 -7.68
CA ASP A 12 24.17 0.09 -7.82
C ASP A 12 24.92 0.16 -6.48
N ASP A 13 25.06 -0.99 -5.82
CA ASP A 13 26.07 -1.37 -4.82
C ASP A 13 25.46 -2.42 -3.88
N TYR A 14 25.60 -3.71 -4.23
CA TYR A 14 25.66 -4.94 -3.39
C TYR A 14 25.01 -5.02 -1.97
N VAL A 15 24.08 -4.14 -1.59
CA VAL A 15 23.71 -3.91 -0.19
C VAL A 15 22.21 -3.61 -0.10
N ARG A 16 21.44 -4.70 0.00
CA ARG A 16 20.02 -4.77 0.42
C ARG A 16 18.98 -4.25 -0.57
N VAL A 17 17.86 -4.96 -0.64
CA VAL A 17 16.64 -4.56 -1.33
C VAL A 17 16.06 -3.33 -0.62
N GLN A 18 15.89 -2.22 -1.34
CA GLN A 18 15.19 -1.03 -0.83
C GLN A 18 13.76 -0.99 -1.35
N ILE A 19 12.81 -1.11 -0.43
CA ILE A 19 11.37 -1.06 -0.73
C ILE A 19 10.82 0.33 -0.39
N GLU A 20 10.38 1.05 -1.40
CA GLU A 20 9.61 2.28 -1.26
C GLU A 20 8.12 1.99 -1.43
N ALA A 21 7.30 2.53 -0.53
CA ALA A 21 5.85 2.33 -0.56
C ALA A 21 5.11 3.64 -0.83
N TYR A 22 4.14 3.59 -1.74
CA TYR A 22 3.23 4.70 -2.05
C TYR A 22 1.78 4.28 -1.87
N SER A 23 0.89 5.26 -1.67
CA SER A 23 -0.54 5.03 -1.66
C SER A 23 -1.33 6.12 -2.38
N ALA A 24 -2.41 5.72 -3.05
CA ALA A 24 -3.31 6.61 -3.78
C ALA A 24 -4.71 6.01 -3.93
N GLY A 25 -5.73 6.82 -4.18
CA GLY A 25 -7.09 6.34 -4.42
C GLY A 25 -7.76 7.01 -5.62
N SER A 26 -8.75 6.35 -6.21
CA SER A 26 -9.54 6.88 -7.33
C SER A 26 -10.45 8.04 -6.92
N LYS A 27 -10.86 8.08 -5.66
CA LYS A 27 -11.69 9.12 -5.06
C LYS A 27 -11.04 9.60 -3.75
N PRO A 28 -9.96 10.40 -3.83
CA PRO A 28 -9.26 10.87 -2.64
C PRO A 28 -10.15 11.80 -1.81
N SER A 29 -10.15 11.60 -0.49
CA SER A 29 -10.88 12.46 0.46
C SER A 29 -10.06 13.64 0.95
N GLY A 30 -8.79 13.76 0.55
CA GLY A 30 -7.81 14.69 1.12
C GLY A 30 -7.32 14.29 2.52
N MET A 31 -8.19 13.74 3.35
CA MET A 31 -7.89 13.36 4.74
C MET A 31 -7.91 11.84 4.95
N VAL A 32 -7.07 11.38 5.89
CA VAL A 32 -7.09 10.00 6.40
C VAL A 32 -8.24 9.82 7.38
N ASP A 33 -8.90 8.67 7.36
CA ASP A 33 -9.98 8.34 8.29
C ASP A 33 -9.49 8.30 9.75
N GLU A 34 -10.19 8.97 10.66
CA GLU A 34 -9.79 9.04 12.07
C GLU A 34 -9.75 7.67 12.75
N ILE A 35 -10.63 6.74 12.36
CA ILE A 35 -10.63 5.38 12.90
C ILE A 35 -9.37 4.65 12.42
N ALA A 36 -8.98 4.85 11.15
CA ALA A 36 -7.72 4.31 10.63
C ALA A 36 -6.51 4.82 11.40
N ILE A 37 -6.44 6.12 11.71
CA ILE A 37 -5.38 6.70 12.54
C ILE A 37 -5.33 5.99 13.90
N ARG A 38 -6.47 5.88 14.59
CA ARG A 38 -6.54 5.24 15.92
C ARG A 38 -6.06 3.79 15.90
N VAL A 39 -6.53 2.97 14.96
CA VAL A 39 -6.13 1.54 14.91
C VAL A 39 -4.67 1.35 14.50
N MET A 40 -4.08 2.26 13.72
CA MET A 40 -2.66 2.20 13.39
C MET A 40 -1.79 2.60 14.58
N GLN A 41 -2.22 3.62 15.35
CA GLN A 41 -1.56 4.03 16.59
C GLN A 41 -1.53 2.91 17.65
N GLU A 42 -2.53 2.03 17.69
CA GLU A 42 -2.50 0.83 18.55
C GLU A 42 -1.29 -0.09 18.28
N LYS A 43 -0.72 -0.06 17.07
CA LYS A 43 0.51 -0.79 16.70
C LYS A 43 1.75 0.11 16.68
N GLY A 44 1.66 1.33 17.22
CA GLY A 44 2.75 2.30 17.24
C GLY A 44 3.04 2.97 15.90
N ILE A 45 2.11 2.91 14.93
CA ILE A 45 2.27 3.51 13.60
C ILE A 45 1.41 4.76 13.51
N ASP A 46 2.04 5.93 13.41
CA ASP A 46 1.33 7.19 13.22
C ASP A 46 1.17 7.51 11.73
N ILE A 47 -0.09 7.58 11.27
CA ILE A 47 -0.45 7.97 9.91
C ILE A 47 -1.18 9.32 9.85
N SER A 48 -1.25 10.05 10.98
CA SER A 48 -1.99 11.33 11.07
C SER A 48 -1.42 12.44 10.17
N GLY A 49 -0.12 12.39 9.87
CA GLY A 49 0.53 13.29 8.92
C GLY A 49 0.38 12.90 7.45
N GLN A 50 -0.27 11.77 7.14
CA GLN A 50 -0.53 11.35 5.76
C GLN A 50 -1.82 11.99 5.23
N SER A 51 -1.96 12.01 3.91
CA SER A 51 -3.15 12.53 3.22
C SER A 51 -3.66 11.56 2.17
N SER A 52 -4.97 11.63 1.90
CA SER A 52 -5.58 10.86 0.83
C SER A 52 -5.39 11.61 -0.49
N LYS A 53 -4.56 11.05 -1.38
CA LYS A 53 -4.16 11.63 -2.66
C LYS A 53 -4.57 10.79 -3.87
N GLY A 54 -4.68 11.43 -5.03
CA GLY A 54 -5.03 10.77 -6.28
C GLY A 54 -3.83 10.08 -6.94
N PHE A 55 -4.07 9.26 -7.96
CA PHE A 55 -3.00 8.59 -8.70
C PHE A 55 -2.07 9.56 -9.43
N LEU A 56 -2.60 10.69 -9.90
CA LEU A 56 -1.83 11.72 -10.60
C LEU A 56 -0.87 12.49 -9.66
N ASP A 57 -1.09 12.40 -8.35
CA ASP A 57 -0.27 13.07 -7.33
C ASP A 57 0.90 12.19 -6.85
N LEU A 58 1.05 10.99 -7.43
CA LEU A 58 2.15 10.10 -7.12
C LEU A 58 3.44 10.62 -7.77
N PRO A 59 4.57 10.62 -7.05
CA PRO A 59 5.87 11.07 -7.60
C PRO A 59 6.53 10.02 -8.51
N VAL A 60 5.78 8.99 -8.92
CA VAL A 60 6.27 7.83 -9.68
C VAL A 60 5.36 7.56 -10.87
N LYS A 61 5.95 7.15 -11.99
CA LYS A 61 5.22 6.80 -13.23
C LYS A 61 5.20 5.31 -13.52
N GLU A 62 6.13 4.57 -12.92
CA GLU A 62 6.29 3.13 -13.08
C GLU A 62 6.56 2.50 -11.72
N LEU A 63 6.01 1.30 -11.51
CA LEU A 63 6.16 0.53 -10.29
C LEU A 63 6.44 -0.93 -10.62
N ASP A 64 7.11 -1.62 -9.71
CA ASP A 64 7.30 -3.07 -9.86
C ASP A 64 6.02 -3.82 -9.49
N ILE A 65 5.40 -3.44 -8.37
CA ILE A 65 4.21 -4.12 -7.86
C ILE A 65 3.13 -3.09 -7.51
N VAL A 66 1.96 -3.26 -8.13
CA VAL A 66 0.72 -2.55 -7.79
C VAL A 66 -0.20 -3.48 -7.03
N VAL A 67 -0.68 -3.05 -5.86
CA VAL A 67 -1.66 -3.79 -5.06
C VAL A 67 -2.98 -3.05 -5.00
N THR A 68 -4.03 -3.64 -5.58
CA THR A 68 -5.41 -3.16 -5.49
C THR A 68 -6.16 -3.82 -4.36
N MET A 69 -7.00 -3.05 -3.67
CA MET A 69 -7.89 -3.55 -2.62
C MET A 69 -9.32 -3.16 -2.98
N GLY A 70 -10.06 -4.07 -3.61
CA GLY A 70 -11.50 -3.95 -3.92
C GLY A 70 -11.89 -3.02 -5.09
N CYS A 71 -10.92 -2.42 -5.79
CA CYS A 71 -11.21 -1.59 -6.96
C CYS A 71 -11.08 -2.45 -8.22
N LYS A 72 -12.21 -2.81 -8.83
CA LYS A 72 -12.24 -3.53 -10.12
C LYS A 72 -11.85 -2.64 -11.31
N ASP A 73 -11.72 -1.34 -11.07
CA ASP A 73 -11.31 -0.38 -12.07
C ASP A 73 -9.78 -0.37 -12.13
N ILE A 74 -9.26 -1.02 -13.18
CA ILE A 74 -7.85 -0.95 -13.57
C ILE A 74 -7.50 0.53 -13.69
N CYS A 75 -6.61 1.02 -12.83
CA CYS A 75 -6.14 2.39 -12.92
C CYS A 75 -5.21 2.53 -14.12
N PRO A 76 -5.57 3.29 -15.17
CA PRO A 76 -4.77 3.35 -16.40
C PRO A 76 -3.50 4.20 -16.27
N PHE A 77 -3.27 4.82 -15.09
CA PHE A 77 -2.29 5.88 -14.92
C PHE A 77 -0.94 5.45 -14.35
N VAL A 78 -0.82 4.22 -13.84
CA VAL A 78 0.43 3.71 -13.29
C VAL A 78 0.77 2.38 -13.95
N SER A 79 1.86 2.36 -14.72
CA SER A 79 2.36 1.13 -15.31
C SER A 79 2.97 0.25 -14.22
N SER A 80 2.74 -1.06 -14.28
CA SER A 80 3.33 -2.00 -13.35
C SER A 80 3.79 -3.30 -13.98
N LYS A 81 4.91 -3.83 -13.49
CA LYS A 81 5.40 -5.17 -13.90
C LYS A 81 4.50 -6.27 -13.36
N GLU A 82 3.98 -6.10 -12.15
CA GLU A 82 3.07 -7.05 -11.49
C GLU A 82 1.89 -6.33 -10.85
N HIS A 83 0.71 -6.94 -10.97
CA HIS A 83 -0.51 -6.46 -10.35
C HIS A 83 -1.10 -7.54 -9.45
N ILE A 84 -1.35 -7.19 -8.18
CA ILE A 84 -1.89 -8.07 -7.16
C ILE A 84 -3.23 -7.52 -6.69
N GLU A 85 -4.29 -8.31 -6.78
CA GLU A 85 -5.58 -7.97 -6.20
C GLU A 85 -5.72 -8.61 -4.82
N TRP A 86 -5.99 -7.80 -3.81
CA TRP A 86 -6.33 -8.24 -2.48
C TRP A 86 -7.84 -8.11 -2.26
N ASP A 87 -8.48 -9.24 -1.99
CA ASP A 87 -9.84 -9.28 -1.50
C ASP A 87 -9.89 -8.80 -0.03
N ILE A 88 -9.83 -7.48 0.14
CA ILE A 88 -10.00 -6.79 1.42
C ILE A 88 -11.12 -5.77 1.26
N PRO A 89 -12.19 -5.88 2.07
CA PRO A 89 -13.31 -4.94 2.01
C PRO A 89 -12.92 -3.55 2.51
N ASP A 90 -13.54 -2.51 1.94
CA ASP A 90 -13.38 -1.13 2.41
C ASP A 90 -13.97 -0.99 3.84
N PRO A 91 -13.17 -0.58 4.84
CA PRO A 91 -13.65 -0.41 6.22
C PRO A 91 -14.48 0.86 6.43
N LYS A 92 -14.58 1.76 5.43
CA LYS A 92 -15.29 3.04 5.58
C LYS A 92 -16.71 2.86 6.14
N GLY A 93 -17.01 3.60 7.21
CA GLY A 93 -18.31 3.56 7.88
C GLY A 93 -18.59 2.27 8.67
N LYS A 94 -17.61 1.39 8.87
CA LYS A 94 -17.70 0.20 9.71
C LYS A 94 -17.16 0.47 11.13
N SER A 95 -17.33 -0.51 12.02
CA SER A 95 -16.88 -0.39 13.40
C SER A 95 -15.34 -0.44 13.51
N ILE A 96 -14.81 0.03 14.64
CA ILE A 96 -13.36 0.01 14.90
C ILE A 96 -12.78 -1.43 14.88
N GLU A 97 -13.56 -2.43 15.30
CA GLU A 97 -13.17 -3.84 15.24
C GLU A 97 -12.97 -4.31 13.79
N PHE A 98 -13.82 -3.84 12.88
CA PHE A 98 -13.68 -4.11 11.45
C PHE A 98 -12.40 -3.47 10.90
N PHE A 99 -12.11 -2.23 11.29
CA PHE A 99 -10.85 -1.57 10.94
C PHE A 99 -9.62 -2.33 11.45
N ARG A 100 -9.65 -2.85 12.68
CA ARG A 100 -8.56 -3.69 13.23
C ARG A 100 -8.38 -4.96 12.40
N GLY A 101 -9.46 -5.65 12.07
CA GLY A 101 -9.41 -6.85 11.21
C GLY A 101 -8.84 -6.56 9.83
N VAL A 102 -9.22 -5.44 9.22
CA VAL A 102 -8.65 -4.97 7.94
C VAL A 102 -7.15 -4.66 8.08
N ARG A 103 -6.75 -3.90 9.11
CA ARG A 103 -5.34 -3.58 9.41
C ARG A 103 -4.49 -4.84 9.51
N ASP A 104 -4.92 -5.81 10.31
CA ASP A 104 -4.14 -7.02 10.56
C ASP A 104 -4.05 -7.90 9.28
N LYS A 105 -5.13 -7.95 8.47
CA LYS A 105 -5.12 -8.62 7.16
C LYS A 105 -4.18 -7.93 6.15
N ILE A 106 -4.13 -6.59 6.15
CA ILE A 106 -3.17 -5.83 5.33
C ILE A 106 -1.74 -6.16 5.76
N GLU A 107 -1.45 -6.14 7.06
CA GLU A 107 -0.11 -6.42 7.58
C GLU A 107 0.39 -7.81 7.15
N GLU A 108 -0.44 -8.85 7.31
CA GLU A 108 -0.08 -10.22 6.88
C GLU A 108 0.25 -10.29 5.39
N LYS A 109 -0.52 -9.60 4.55
CA LYS A 109 -0.31 -9.61 3.11
C LYS A 109 0.89 -8.77 2.69
N VAL A 110 1.12 -7.61 3.32
CA VAL A 110 2.33 -6.79 3.11
C VAL A 110 3.59 -7.60 3.42
N LYS A 111 3.62 -8.31 4.56
CA LYS A 111 4.75 -9.18 4.92
C LYS A 111 5.03 -10.26 3.86
N LYS A 112 3.99 -10.85 3.27
CA LYS A 112 4.13 -11.85 2.19
C LYS A 112 4.69 -11.24 0.90
N VAL A 113 4.26 -10.02 0.55
CA VAL A 113 4.80 -9.32 -0.62
C VAL A 113 6.27 -8.97 -0.40
N ILE A 114 6.63 -8.41 0.75
CA ILE A 114 8.02 -8.08 1.09
C ILE A 114 8.89 -9.34 1.02
N GLY A 115 8.49 -10.44 1.67
CA GLY A 115 9.25 -11.69 1.62
C GLY A 115 9.37 -12.25 0.20
N THR A 116 8.37 -12.04 -0.66
CA THR A 116 8.45 -12.43 -2.09
C THR A 116 9.48 -11.59 -2.84
N VAL A 117 9.49 -10.27 -2.61
CA VAL A 117 10.44 -9.34 -3.23
C VAL A 117 11.88 -9.65 -2.80
N GLU A 118 12.10 -9.85 -1.50
CA GLU A 118 13.42 -10.19 -0.95
C GLU A 118 13.96 -11.52 -1.50
N ASN A 119 13.10 -12.55 -1.64
CA ASN A 119 13.51 -13.85 -2.18
C ASN A 119 13.79 -13.83 -3.69
N ARG A 120 13.16 -12.93 -4.46
CA ARG A 120 13.42 -12.80 -5.90
C ARG A 120 14.76 -12.16 -6.19
N TRP A 121 15.28 -11.37 -5.25
CA TRP A 121 16.55 -10.67 -5.39
C TRP A 121 17.50 -11.04 -4.24
N PRO A 122 18.03 -12.27 -4.24
CA PRO A 122 19.02 -12.66 -3.24
C PRO A 122 20.24 -11.75 -3.39
N VAL A 123 20.53 -10.99 -2.34
CA VAL A 123 21.84 -10.35 -2.21
C VAL A 123 22.90 -11.47 -2.15
N PRO A 124 23.97 -11.40 -2.95
CA PRO A 124 25.04 -12.41 -2.95
C PRO A 124 25.71 -12.59 -1.59
#